data_AF-A0A3D5GG76-F1
#
_entry.id   AF-A0A3D5GG76-F1
#
_cell.length_a   1.000
_cell.length_b   1.000
_cell.length_c   1.000
_cell.angle_alpha   90.00
_cell.angle_beta   90.00
_cell.angle_gamma   90.00
#
_symmetry.space_group_name_H-M   'P 1'
#
loop_
_entity.id
_entity.type
_entity.pdbx_description
1 polymer ?
#
loop_
_entity_poly.entity_id
_entity_poly.type
_entity_poly.pdbx_seq_one_letter_code
_entity_poly.pdbx_strand_id
1 'polypeptide(L)'
;MKIDDDTQKALLLFNRRAEAAEAAKAAERRLAKASKAKDEAAKALKRAQDSGGGAEVVAEAETAWRAAVDSWQRLRDGEEIPEDQTAPDD
;
A
#
# COMPACT_ATOMS: atom_id res chain seq x y z
N MET A 1 -17.06 -29.26 -31.31
CA MET A 1 -17.21 -29.51 -29.86
C MET A 1 -17.70 -28.21 -29.24
N LYS A 2 -18.96 -28.15 -28.79
CA LYS A 2 -19.47 -26.97 -28.07
C LYS A 2 -19.09 -27.16 -26.60
N ILE A 3 -18.60 -26.12 -25.96
CA ILE A 3 -18.34 -26.14 -24.52
C ILE A 3 -19.69 -26.30 -23.83
N ASP A 4 -19.84 -27.35 -23.03
CA ASP A 4 -21.06 -27.59 -22.25
C ASP A 4 -21.24 -26.52 -21.16
N ASP A 5 -22.49 -26.20 -20.82
CA ASP A 5 -22.84 -25.12 -19.86
C ASP A 5 -22.15 -25.29 -18.50
N ASP A 6 -21.92 -26.52 -18.06
CA ASP A 6 -21.20 -26.81 -16.81
C ASP A 6 -19.72 -26.43 -16.89
N THR A 7 -19.11 -26.53 -18.07
CA THR A 7 -17.73 -26.07 -18.31
C THR A 7 -17.69 -24.54 -18.32
N GLN A 8 -18.70 -23.85 -18.87
CA GLN A 8 -18.78 -22.39 -18.79
C GLN A 8 -18.95 -21.90 -17.34
N LYS A 9 -19.80 -22.55 -16.54
CA LYS A 9 -19.97 -22.24 -15.11
C LYS A 9 -18.68 -22.47 -14.32
N ALA A 10 -17.97 -23.55 -14.59
CA ALA A 10 -16.68 -23.84 -13.95
C ALA A 10 -15.64 -22.75 -14.27
N LEU A 11 -15.56 -22.30 -15.52
CA LEU A 11 -14.65 -21.22 -15.93
C LEU A 11 -15.01 -19.87 -15.28
N LEU A 12 -16.31 -19.53 -15.19
CA LEU A 12 -16.75 -18.31 -14.51
C LEU A 12 -16.41 -18.32 -13.01
N LEU A 13 -16.61 -19.45 -12.34
CA LEU A 13 -16.24 -19.61 -10.93
C LEU A 13 -14.72 -19.54 -10.72
N PHE A 14 -13.95 -20.12 -11.63
CA PHE A 14 -12.49 -20.06 -11.59
C PHE A 14 -11.97 -18.63 -11.79
N ASN A 15 -12.47 -17.92 -12.81
CA ASN A 15 -12.10 -16.53 -13.07
C ASN A 15 -12.43 -15.63 -11.87
N ARG A 16 -13.63 -15.77 -11.31
CA ARG A 16 -14.03 -15.00 -10.12
C ARG A 16 -13.10 -15.26 -8.92
N ARG A 17 -12.63 -16.49 -8.74
CA ARG A 17 -11.65 -16.83 -7.68
C ARG A 17 -10.26 -16.28 -7.99
N ALA A 18 -9.84 -16.32 -9.26
CA ALA A 18 -8.57 -15.75 -9.70
C ALA A 18 -8.55 -14.23 -9.52
N GLU A 19 -9.62 -13.53 -9.90
CA GLU A 19 -9.77 -12.08 -9.70
C GLU A 19 -9.75 -11.71 -8.22
N ALA A 20 -10.46 -12.46 -7.37
CA ALA A 20 -10.43 -12.23 -5.92
C ALA A 20 -9.04 -12.48 -5.32
N ALA A 21 -8.31 -13.49 -5.79
CA ALA A 21 -6.95 -13.79 -5.34
C ALA A 21 -5.94 -12.74 -5.78
N GLU A 22 -6.06 -12.22 -7.00
CA GLU A 22 -5.19 -11.13 -7.49
C GLU A 22 -5.51 -9.80 -6.80
N ALA A 23 -6.79 -9.50 -6.53
CA ALA A 23 -7.17 -8.33 -5.73
C ALA A 23 -6.62 -8.40 -4.30
N ALA A 24 -6.67 -9.58 -3.66
CA ALA A 24 -6.08 -9.79 -2.34
C ALA A 24 -4.56 -9.59 -2.35
N LYS A 25 -3.85 -10.18 -3.32
CA LYS A 25 -2.40 -9.97 -3.48
C LYS A 25 -2.03 -8.52 -3.78
N ALA A 26 -2.85 -7.81 -4.57
CA ALA A 26 -2.63 -6.40 -4.86
C ALA A 26 -2.77 -5.55 -3.59
N ALA A 27 -3.77 -5.83 -2.75
CA ALA A 27 -3.93 -5.20 -1.45
C ALA A 27 -2.74 -5.50 -0.52
N GLU A 28 -2.29 -6.76 -0.43
CA GLU A 28 -1.10 -7.14 0.34
C GLU A 28 0.17 -6.41 -0.15
N ARG A 29 0.36 -6.30 -1.47
CA ARG A 29 1.49 -5.57 -2.06
C ARG A 29 1.43 -4.08 -1.74
N ARG A 30 0.25 -3.45 -1.84
CA ARG A 30 0.05 -2.03 -1.49
C ARG A 30 0.34 -1.78 -0.01
N LEU A 31 -0.13 -2.66 0.87
CA LEU A 31 0.18 -2.60 2.30
C LEU A 31 1.69 -2.73 2.58
N ALA A 32 2.36 -3.66 1.90
CA ALA A 32 3.80 -3.86 2.04
C ALA A 32 4.60 -2.64 1.55
N LYS A 33 4.22 -2.04 0.42
CA LYS A 33 4.82 -0.78 -0.08
C LYS A 33 4.64 0.36 0.93
N ALA A 34 3.41 0.55 1.44
CA ALA A 34 3.12 1.60 2.42
C ALA A 34 3.87 1.38 3.74
N SER A 35 4.01 0.13 4.19
CA SER A 35 4.83 -0.20 5.36
C SER A 35 6.28 0.19 5.16
N LYS A 36 6.86 -0.13 3.99
CA LYS A 36 8.24 0.26 3.65
C LYS A 36 8.40 1.78 3.58
N ALA A 37 7.44 2.50 2.99
CA ALA A 37 7.46 3.96 2.91
C ALA A 37 7.42 4.61 4.30
N LYS A 38 6.57 4.10 5.20
CA LYS A 38 6.55 4.50 6.61
C LYS A 38 7.89 4.26 7.30
N ASP A 39 8.49 3.10 7.11
CA ASP A 39 9.78 2.75 7.73
C ASP A 39 10.93 3.62 7.20
N GLU A 40 10.94 3.94 5.91
CA GLU A 40 11.92 4.88 5.33
C GLU A 40 11.71 6.30 5.83
N ALA A 41 10.46 6.78 5.93
CA ALA A 41 10.16 8.08 6.52
C ALA A 41 10.56 8.14 8.01
N ALA A 42 10.38 7.05 8.76
CA ALA A 42 10.83 6.95 10.15
C ALA A 42 12.37 7.03 10.26
N LYS A 43 13.09 6.36 9.36
CA LYS A 43 14.56 6.46 9.28
C LYS A 43 15.01 7.86 8.88
N ALA A 44 14.29 8.54 7.99
CA ALA A 44 14.60 9.91 7.58
C ALA A 44 14.38 10.89 8.74
N LEU A 45 13.27 10.77 9.47
CA LEU A 45 13.00 11.54 10.68
C LEU A 45 14.09 11.32 11.74
N LYS A 46 14.46 10.07 12.00
CA LYS A 46 15.53 9.75 12.94
C LYS A 46 16.86 10.36 12.51
N ARG A 47 17.21 10.27 11.21
CA ARG A 47 18.41 10.93 10.67
C ARG A 47 18.37 12.45 10.80
N ALA A 48 17.20 13.08 10.61
CA ALA A 48 17.05 14.53 10.79
C ALA A 48 17.26 14.93 12.26
N GLN A 49 16.74 14.14 13.20
CA GLN A 49 16.94 14.34 14.64
C GLN A 49 18.40 14.11 15.06
N ASP A 50 19.02 13.02 14.62
CA ASP A 50 20.38 12.63 14.99
C ASP A 50 21.45 13.55 14.36
N SER A 51 21.18 14.13 13.18
CA SER A 51 22.11 15.03 12.50
C SER A 51 22.09 16.46 13.03
N GLY A 52 21.18 16.78 13.97
CA GLY A 52 20.99 18.15 14.46
C GLY A 52 20.44 19.09 13.37
N GLY A 53 19.78 18.53 12.34
CA GLY A 53 19.02 19.31 11.37
C GLY A 53 18.04 20.19 12.14
N GLY A 54 18.05 21.50 11.87
CA GLY A 54 17.26 22.47 12.63
C GLY A 54 15.81 22.04 12.78
N ALA A 55 15.10 22.62 13.75
CA ALA A 55 13.73 22.24 14.12
C ALA A 55 12.76 22.15 12.91
N GLU A 56 13.01 22.93 11.86
CA GLU A 56 12.28 22.93 10.60
C GLU A 56 12.47 21.61 9.80
N VAL A 57 13.69 21.09 9.69
CA VAL A 57 14.00 19.83 8.99
C VAL A 57 13.38 18.64 9.72
N VAL A 58 13.40 18.66 11.06
CA VAL A 58 12.74 17.63 11.88
C VAL A 58 11.22 17.71 11.72
N ALA A 59 10.63 18.92 11.69
CA ALA A 59 9.20 19.10 11.52
C ALA A 59 8.71 18.67 10.13
N GLU A 60 9.47 18.94 9.06
CA GLU A 60 9.16 18.48 7.71
C GLU A 60 9.22 16.95 7.62
N ALA A 61 10.29 16.34 8.14
CA ALA A 61 10.44 14.89 8.19
C ALA A 61 9.36 14.22 9.06
N GLU A 62 8.93 14.86 10.15
CA GLU A 62 7.85 14.38 11.01
C GLU A 62 6.50 14.46 10.30
N THR A 63 6.25 15.53 9.56
CA THR A 63 5.04 15.68 8.74
C THR A 63 4.97 14.58 7.67
N ALA A 64 6.07 14.33 6.97
CA ALA A 64 6.18 13.25 6.00
C ALA A 64 5.99 11.86 6.63
N TRP A 65 6.58 11.62 7.81
CA TRP A 65 6.40 10.38 8.55
C TRP A 65 4.94 10.18 9.00
N ARG A 66 4.29 11.21 9.54
CA ARG A 66 2.87 11.14 9.94
C ARG A 66 1.96 10.86 8.75
N ALA A 67 2.20 11.50 7.60
CA ALA A 67 1.46 11.23 6.37
C ALA A 67 1.63 9.78 5.90
N ALA A 68 2.86 9.25 5.92
CA ALA A 68 3.11 7.86 5.57
C ALA A 68 2.46 6.85 6.55
N VAL A 69 2.43 7.17 7.84
CA VAL A 69 1.74 6.36 8.87
C VAL A 69 0.23 6.35 8.65
N ASP A 70 -0.36 7.51 8.38
CA ASP A 70 -1.81 7.67 8.12
C ASP A 70 -2.24 6.86 6.89
N SER A 71 -1.52 6.99 5.77
CA SER A 71 -1.79 6.19 4.56
C SER A 71 -1.62 4.68 4.81
N TRP A 72 -0.63 4.26 5.60
CA TRP A 72 -0.47 2.84 5.95
C TRP A 72 -1.60 2.33 6.84
N GLN A 73 -2.07 3.14 7.81
CA GLN A 73 -3.19 2.76 8.68
C GLN A 73 -4.48 2.60 7.89
N ARG A 74 -4.80 3.54 7.00
CA ARG A 74 -5.98 3.46 6.13
C ARG A 74 -5.96 2.21 5.24
N LEU A 75 -4.82 1.88 4.62
CA LEU A 75 -4.66 0.64 3.83
C LEU A 75 -4.82 -0.62 4.70
N ARG A 76 -4.29 -0.60 5.91
CA ARG A 76 -4.40 -1.71 6.86
C ARG A 76 -5.84 -1.92 7.33
N ASP A 77 -6.57 -0.82 7.53
CA ASP A 77 -7.95 -0.82 7.99
C ASP A 77 -8.93 -1.15 6.84
N GLY A 78 -8.41 -1.38 5.63
CA GLY A 78 -9.18 -1.84 4.46
C GLY A 78 -9.81 -0.70 3.65
N GLU A 79 -9.38 0.54 3.86
CA GLU A 79 -9.80 1.68 3.08
C GLU A 79 -9.10 1.66 1.72
N GLU A 80 -9.88 1.65 0.63
CA GLU A 80 -9.34 1.82 -0.72
C GLU A 80 -8.84 3.25 -0.89
N ILE A 81 -7.55 3.44 -0.61
CA ILE A 81 -6.88 4.69 -0.93
C ILE A 81 -6.51 4.67 -2.42
N PRO A 82 -6.91 5.68 -3.20
CA PRO A 82 -6.45 5.87 -4.58
C PRO A 82 -4.93 5.72 -4.68
N GLU A 83 -4.46 5.03 -5.73
CA GLU A 83 -3.02 4.81 -5.96
C GLU A 83 -2.23 6.13 -6.06
N ASP A 84 -2.87 7.24 -6.45
CA ASP A 84 -2.28 8.59 -6.44
C ASP A 84 -1.95 9.15 -5.04
N GLN A 85 -2.53 8.56 -3.98
CA GLN A 85 -2.28 8.94 -2.58
C GLN A 85 -1.38 7.94 -1.86
N THR A 86 -1.09 6.79 -2.47
CA THR A 86 0.03 5.97 -2.05
C THR A 86 1.30 6.63 -2.57
N ALA A 87 2.25 6.89 -1.66
CA ALA A 87 3.49 7.61 -1.97
C ALA A 87 4.09 7.13 -3.31
N PRO A 88 4.60 8.06 -4.14
CA PRO A 88 5.02 7.76 -5.50
C PRO A 88 6.01 6.58 -5.51
N ASP A 89 5.79 5.65 -6.44
CA ASP A 89 6.78 4.65 -6.83
C ASP A 89 7.99 5.42 -7.44
N ASP A 90 8.99 5.72 -6.61
CA ASP A 90 10.34 6.12 -7.03
C ASP A 90 11.20 4.88 -7.33
#